data_AF-A0A8T6M030-F1
#
_entry.id   AF-A0A8T6M030-F1
#
_cell.length_a   1.000
_cell.length_b   1.000
_cell.length_c   1.000
_cell.angle_alpha   90.00
_cell.angle_beta   90.00
_cell.angle_gamma   90.00
#
_symmetry.space_group_name_H-M   'P 1'
#
loop_
_entity.id
_entity.type
_entity.pdbx_description
1 polymer ?
#
loop_
_entity_poly.entity_id
_entity_poly.type
_entity_poly.pdbx_seq_one_letter_code
_entity_poly.pdbx_strand_id
1 'polypeptide(L)'
;MTSELAIKCFDPNFKKEYILILADTQSNIYRDEKFIPEENIKINKFLNTKDNRYLIAYSGNSLYNEKINPAIINENYRKITDEKNLSFGELENSLKNINSKLSEIDTPNTFLIANNLGKLSLDAYDINGLQKDELFFSAGNGSKEINKWIKQKLINLNRDENNFILPISDAIKLSMQALNYAAKSDINTGGYFNLGILSEDKKINFSEFGKINKNLGYREMIKLCEKEKNKVEQTFNVNSLEELIFN
;
A
#
# COMPACT_ATOMS: atom_id res chain seq x y z
N MET A 1 -6.91 8.92 -9.71
CA MET A 1 -6.47 7.72 -8.97
C MET A 1 -5.17 8.10 -8.26
N THR A 2 -4.96 7.62 -7.05
CA THR A 2 -3.72 7.82 -6.28
C THR A 2 -2.80 6.62 -6.41
N SER A 3 -1.59 6.67 -5.86
CA SER A 3 -0.62 5.58 -5.97
C SER A 3 -0.44 4.82 -4.66
N GLU A 4 -0.44 3.50 -4.75
CA GLU A 4 -0.26 2.58 -3.64
C GLU A 4 0.83 1.57 -3.99
N LEU A 5 1.56 1.10 -2.98
CA LEU A 5 2.65 0.14 -3.13
C LEU A 5 2.64 -0.83 -1.97
N ALA A 6 2.68 -2.12 -2.26
CA ALA A 6 2.81 -3.18 -1.29
C ALA A 6 4.08 -4.00 -1.55
N ILE A 7 4.81 -4.36 -0.49
CA ILE A 7 6.07 -5.13 -0.58
C ILE A 7 6.09 -6.22 0.50
N LYS A 8 6.54 -7.43 0.15
CA LYS A 8 6.92 -8.48 1.09
C LYS A 8 8.33 -8.21 1.63
N CYS A 9 8.51 -8.35 2.94
CA CYS A 9 9.80 -8.11 3.59
C CYS A 9 9.94 -8.94 4.87
N PHE A 10 11.09 -8.83 5.53
CA PHE A 10 11.44 -9.62 6.69
C PHE A 10 11.94 -8.76 7.84
N ASP A 11 11.96 -9.30 9.05
CA ASP A 11 12.71 -8.67 10.13
C ASP A 11 14.21 -8.63 9.79
N PRO A 12 15.01 -7.82 10.50
CA PRO A 12 16.45 -7.74 10.25
C PRO A 12 17.20 -9.07 10.28
N ASN A 13 16.69 -10.07 10.99
CA ASN A 13 17.31 -11.39 11.11
C ASN A 13 16.73 -12.43 10.14
N PHE A 14 15.82 -12.04 9.24
CA PHE A 14 15.16 -12.91 8.27
C PHE A 14 14.43 -14.11 8.89
N LYS A 15 13.95 -13.96 10.13
CA LYS A 15 13.19 -14.97 10.87
C LYS A 15 11.69 -14.77 10.79
N LYS A 16 11.23 -13.53 10.59
CA LYS A 16 9.81 -13.18 10.54
C LYS A 16 9.44 -12.48 9.26
N GLU A 17 8.32 -12.88 8.68
CA GLU A 17 7.76 -12.25 7.47
C GLU A 17 6.79 -11.11 7.81
N TYR A 18 6.79 -10.09 6.93
CA TYR A 18 5.86 -8.97 6.97
C TYR A 18 5.44 -8.59 5.55
N ILE A 19 4.24 -8.04 5.45
CA ILE A 19 3.79 -7.34 4.26
C ILE A 19 3.49 -5.92 4.66
N LEU A 20 4.13 -4.97 3.98
CA LEU A 20 3.87 -3.55 4.17
C LEU A 20 3.15 -3.00 2.96
N ILE A 21 2.17 -2.14 3.21
CA ILE A 21 1.39 -1.45 2.21
C ILE A 21 1.46 0.04 2.53
N LEU A 22 1.96 0.82 1.58
CA LEU A 22 2.05 2.27 1.64
C LEU A 22 1.00 2.84 0.69
N ALA A 23 0.06 3.60 1.23
CA ALA A 23 -1.04 4.20 0.49
C ALA A 23 -0.97 5.72 0.54
N ASP A 24 -0.97 6.36 -0.63
CA ASP A 24 -1.16 7.80 -0.72
C ASP A 24 -2.57 8.18 -0.25
N THR A 25 -2.66 9.25 0.53
CA THR A 25 -3.91 9.74 1.13
C THR A 25 -4.56 10.86 0.33
N GLN A 26 -3.90 11.38 -0.71
CA GLN A 26 -4.43 12.42 -1.57
C GLN A 26 -5.82 12.03 -2.09
N SER A 27 -6.72 13.01 -2.14
CA SER A 27 -7.99 12.92 -2.83
C SER A 27 -7.99 13.89 -4.00
N ASN A 28 -8.73 13.56 -5.05
CA ASN A 28 -9.01 14.50 -6.12
C ASN A 28 -10.50 14.81 -6.11
N ILE A 29 -10.84 16.09 -5.92
CA ILE A 29 -12.22 16.55 -6.08
C ILE A 29 -12.45 16.89 -7.55
N TYR A 30 -13.58 16.45 -8.11
CA TYR A 30 -14.04 16.90 -9.41
C TYR A 30 -14.88 18.17 -9.25
N ARG A 31 -14.37 19.30 -9.73
CA ARG A 31 -15.03 20.61 -9.66
C ARG A 31 -14.81 21.36 -10.97
N ASP A 32 -15.89 21.94 -11.51
CA ASP A 32 -15.85 22.76 -12.73
C ASP A 32 -15.14 22.04 -13.89
N GLU A 33 -15.48 20.77 -14.10
CA GLU A 33 -14.91 19.86 -15.10
C GLU A 33 -13.40 19.55 -14.95
N LYS A 34 -12.80 19.93 -13.82
CA LYS A 34 -11.38 19.70 -13.51
C LYS A 34 -11.22 18.83 -12.27
N PHE A 35 -10.22 17.95 -12.30
CA PHE A 35 -9.73 17.28 -11.09
C PHE A 35 -8.79 18.22 -10.35
N ILE A 36 -9.12 18.54 -9.10
CA ILE A 36 -8.32 19.36 -8.21
C ILE A 36 -7.69 18.45 -7.15
N PRO A 37 -6.36 18.31 -7.15
CA PRO A 37 -5.59 17.68 -6.08
C PRO A 37 -5.85 18.34 -4.72
N GLU A 38 -6.22 17.56 -3.72
CA GLU A 38 -6.30 18.02 -2.33
C GLU A 38 -5.20 17.38 -1.49
N GLU A 39 -4.02 18.02 -1.50
CA GLU A 39 -2.80 17.51 -0.87
C GLU A 39 -2.82 17.57 0.68
N ASN A 40 -3.79 18.26 1.28
CA ASN A 40 -3.90 18.43 2.74
C ASN A 40 -4.89 17.45 3.40
N ILE A 41 -5.56 16.61 2.61
CA ILE A 41 -6.49 15.63 3.13
C ILE A 41 -5.75 14.36 3.55
N LYS A 42 -6.13 13.82 4.72
CA LYS A 42 -5.63 12.56 5.27
C LYS A 42 -6.76 11.52 5.28
N ILE A 43 -7.02 10.91 4.13
CA ILE A 43 -7.98 9.80 4.04
C ILE A 43 -7.29 8.49 4.39
N ASN A 44 -7.92 7.70 5.24
CA ASN A 44 -7.53 6.31 5.44
C ASN A 44 -8.07 5.45 4.30
N LYS A 45 -7.17 4.84 3.51
CA LYS A 45 -7.50 3.93 2.40
C LYS A 45 -7.32 2.46 2.76
N PHE A 46 -7.24 2.15 4.05
CA PHE A 46 -7.11 0.77 4.52
C PHE A 46 -8.45 0.16 4.94
N LEU A 47 -8.59 -1.13 4.65
CA LEU A 47 -9.59 -2.04 5.21
C LEU A 47 -8.85 -3.18 5.92
N ASN A 48 -9.41 -3.67 7.01
CA ASN A 48 -8.93 -4.89 7.64
C ASN A 48 -10.07 -5.68 8.27
N THR A 49 -9.95 -7.01 8.31
CA THR A 49 -10.92 -7.86 9.03
C THR A 49 -10.74 -7.75 10.54
N LYS A 50 -11.78 -8.05 11.32
CA LYS A 50 -11.73 -8.03 12.80
C LYS A 50 -10.69 -8.97 13.40
N ASP A 51 -10.36 -10.03 12.69
CA ASP A 51 -9.38 -11.03 13.09
C ASP A 51 -8.00 -10.82 12.45
N ASN A 52 -7.79 -9.66 11.82
CA ASN A 52 -6.52 -9.23 11.24
C ASN A 52 -5.91 -10.21 10.23
N ARG A 53 -6.75 -11.04 9.57
CA ARG A 53 -6.31 -11.95 8.50
C ARG A 53 -5.99 -11.21 7.21
N TYR A 54 -6.60 -10.04 7.01
CA TYR A 54 -6.44 -9.24 5.81
C TYR A 54 -6.16 -7.80 6.17
N LEU A 55 -5.17 -7.23 5.49
CA LEU A 55 -4.91 -5.80 5.41
C LEU A 55 -4.99 -5.43 3.91
N ILE A 56 -5.89 -4.53 3.57
CA ILE A 56 -6.23 -4.20 2.19
C ILE A 56 -6.07 -2.70 2.00
N ALA A 57 -5.34 -2.26 0.98
CA ALA A 57 -5.42 -0.89 0.47
C ALA A 57 -6.14 -0.87 -0.87
N TYR A 58 -6.73 0.27 -1.24
CA TYR A 58 -7.37 0.45 -2.54
C TYR A 58 -6.88 1.71 -3.24
N SER A 59 -6.69 1.58 -4.56
CA SER A 59 -6.51 2.65 -5.52
C SER A 59 -7.77 2.84 -6.34
N GLY A 60 -8.13 4.07 -6.69
CA GLY A 60 -9.23 4.34 -7.60
C GLY A 60 -10.23 5.34 -7.03
N ASN A 61 -11.52 5.00 -7.11
CA ASN A 61 -12.59 5.79 -6.54
C ASN A 61 -12.59 5.65 -5.01
N SER A 62 -12.85 6.78 -4.32
CA SER A 62 -13.06 6.73 -2.88
C SER A 62 -14.30 5.87 -2.61
N LEU A 63 -14.18 4.87 -1.75
CA LEU A 63 -15.31 4.04 -1.32
C LEU A 63 -16.40 4.86 -0.59
N TYR A 64 -16.12 6.12 -0.26
CA TYR A 64 -17.05 7.09 0.31
C TYR A 64 -17.70 8.02 -0.72
N ASN A 65 -17.59 7.74 -2.01
CA ASN A 65 -18.17 8.60 -3.04
C ASN A 65 -19.71 8.49 -3.07
N GLU A 66 -20.37 9.58 -2.70
CA GLU A 66 -21.82 9.74 -2.59
C GLU A 66 -22.60 9.42 -3.88
N LYS A 67 -21.94 9.41 -5.05
CA LYS A 67 -22.56 9.10 -6.35
C LYS A 67 -22.74 7.61 -6.62
N ILE A 68 -22.11 6.73 -5.85
CA ILE A 68 -22.26 5.28 -6.00
C ILE A 68 -23.25 4.81 -4.96
N ASN A 69 -24.15 3.88 -5.32
CA ASN A 69 -25.14 3.32 -4.40
C ASN A 69 -24.45 2.87 -3.09
N PRO A 70 -24.58 3.66 -2.01
CA PRO A 70 -23.76 3.46 -0.84
C PRO A 70 -24.17 2.16 -0.14
N ALA A 71 -25.36 1.62 -0.37
CA ALA A 71 -25.83 0.40 0.28
C ALA A 71 -24.97 -0.82 -0.07
N ILE A 72 -24.65 -1.06 -1.34
CA ILE A 72 -23.91 -2.27 -1.77
C ILE A 72 -22.43 -2.14 -1.41
N ILE A 73 -21.84 -0.96 -1.58
CA ILE A 73 -20.46 -0.70 -1.14
C ILE A 73 -20.38 -0.84 0.38
N ASN A 74 -21.31 -0.26 1.13
CA ASN A 74 -21.33 -0.35 2.59
C ASN A 74 -21.58 -1.78 3.07
N GLU A 75 -22.40 -2.58 2.40
CA GLU A 75 -22.64 -3.98 2.78
C GLU A 75 -21.38 -4.82 2.59
N ASN A 76 -20.75 -4.77 1.41
CA ASN A 76 -19.52 -5.54 1.15
C ASN A 76 -18.35 -5.01 1.98
N TYR A 77 -18.27 -3.70 2.21
CA TYR A 77 -17.32 -3.09 3.14
C TYR A 77 -17.51 -3.63 4.55
N ARG A 78 -18.74 -3.56 5.08
CA ARG A 78 -19.07 -4.09 6.40
C ARG A 78 -18.77 -5.58 6.48
N LYS A 79 -19.06 -6.34 5.43
CA LYS A 79 -18.70 -7.74 5.37
C LYS A 79 -17.20 -7.93 5.60
N ILE A 80 -16.36 -7.17 4.90
CA ILE A 80 -14.90 -7.20 5.08
C ILE A 80 -14.49 -6.74 6.48
N THR A 81 -15.03 -5.64 7.00
CA THR A 81 -14.55 -5.06 8.27
C THR A 81 -15.15 -5.69 9.51
N ASP A 82 -16.34 -6.28 9.41
CA ASP A 82 -17.10 -6.79 10.57
C ASP A 82 -17.05 -8.29 10.75
N GLU A 83 -16.81 -9.07 9.68
CA GLU A 83 -16.77 -10.52 9.78
C GLU A 83 -15.45 -11.00 10.41
N LYS A 84 -15.59 -12.02 11.26
CA LYS A 84 -14.47 -12.84 11.73
C LYS A 84 -14.40 -14.07 10.85
N ASN A 85 -13.19 -14.53 10.54
CA ASN A 85 -12.93 -15.72 9.74
C ASN A 85 -13.46 -15.67 8.30
N LEU A 86 -13.57 -14.48 7.71
CA LEU A 86 -13.84 -14.31 6.29
C LEU A 86 -12.88 -15.18 5.47
N SER A 87 -13.41 -16.03 4.58
CA SER A 87 -12.59 -16.83 3.69
C SER A 87 -12.05 -15.98 2.53
N PHE A 88 -10.97 -16.44 1.87
CA PHE A 88 -10.42 -15.72 0.74
C PHE A 88 -11.44 -15.58 -0.40
N GLY A 89 -12.23 -16.63 -0.67
CA GLY A 89 -13.26 -16.60 -1.71
C GLY A 89 -14.39 -15.60 -1.40
N GLU A 90 -14.75 -15.45 -0.13
CA GLU A 90 -15.74 -14.45 0.29
C GLU A 90 -15.19 -13.02 0.19
N LEU A 91 -13.92 -12.82 0.55
CA LEU A 91 -13.23 -11.54 0.33
C LEU A 91 -13.22 -11.20 -1.17
N GLU A 92 -12.74 -12.11 -2.01
CA GLU A 92 -12.64 -11.92 -3.46
C GLU A 92 -14.02 -11.58 -4.06
N ASN A 93 -15.07 -12.29 -3.66
CA ASN A 93 -16.43 -11.99 -4.11
C ASN A 93 -16.90 -10.61 -3.65
N SER A 94 -16.54 -10.18 -2.44
CA SER A 94 -16.87 -8.84 -1.93
C SER A 94 -16.17 -7.74 -2.74
N LEU A 95 -14.87 -7.91 -3.03
CA LEU A 95 -14.10 -6.99 -3.87
C LEU A 95 -14.63 -6.95 -5.32
N LYS A 96 -15.01 -8.10 -5.86
CA LYS A 96 -15.65 -8.22 -7.18
C LYS A 96 -16.96 -7.44 -7.23
N ASN A 97 -17.81 -7.57 -6.22
CA ASN A 97 -19.08 -6.85 -6.15
C ASN A 97 -18.87 -5.33 -6.06
N ILE A 98 -17.88 -4.89 -5.27
CA ILE A 98 -17.48 -3.48 -5.20
C ILE A 98 -17.05 -3.00 -6.59
N ASN A 99 -16.11 -3.69 -7.25
CA ASN A 99 -15.64 -3.32 -8.58
C ASN A 99 -16.74 -3.37 -9.64
N SER A 100 -17.64 -4.34 -9.62
CA SER A 100 -18.77 -4.42 -10.55
C SER A 100 -19.65 -3.16 -10.48
N LYS A 101 -19.82 -2.57 -9.29
CA LYS A 101 -20.58 -1.33 -9.11
C LYS A 101 -19.78 -0.10 -9.52
N LEU A 102 -18.48 -0.09 -9.25
CA LEU A 102 -17.59 0.99 -9.68
C LEU A 102 -17.40 1.04 -11.19
N SER A 103 -17.46 -0.10 -11.89
CA SER A 103 -17.40 -0.15 -13.35
C SER A 103 -18.63 0.45 -14.02
N GLU A 104 -19.78 0.54 -13.34
CA GLU A 104 -20.97 1.24 -13.85
C GLU A 104 -20.73 2.76 -14.02
N ILE A 105 -19.69 3.29 -13.37
CA ILE A 105 -19.27 4.70 -13.43
C ILE A 105 -17.81 4.86 -13.88
N ASP A 106 -17.30 3.86 -14.61
CA ASP A 106 -16.00 3.84 -15.30
C ASP A 106 -14.77 4.14 -14.41
N THR A 107 -14.81 3.72 -13.15
CA THR A 107 -13.70 3.93 -12.20
C THR A 107 -13.48 2.73 -11.26
N PRO A 108 -13.18 1.52 -11.80
CA PRO A 108 -12.90 0.35 -10.96
C PRO A 108 -11.69 0.61 -10.06
N ASN A 109 -11.67 -0.03 -8.90
CA ASN A 109 -10.56 0.01 -7.98
C ASN A 109 -9.55 -1.11 -8.25
N THR A 110 -8.30 -0.85 -7.91
CA THR A 110 -7.28 -1.88 -7.72
C THR A 110 -7.05 -2.03 -6.22
N PHE A 111 -7.17 -3.25 -5.71
CA PHE A 111 -6.95 -3.59 -4.31
C PHE A 111 -5.60 -4.29 -4.14
N LEU A 112 -4.80 -3.83 -3.18
CA LEU A 112 -3.59 -4.50 -2.73
C LEU A 112 -3.91 -5.24 -1.43
N ILE A 113 -3.70 -6.55 -1.40
CA ILE A 113 -4.20 -7.44 -0.35
C ILE A 113 -3.03 -8.15 0.31
N ALA A 114 -2.68 -7.74 1.52
CA ALA A 114 -1.85 -8.54 2.42
C ALA A 114 -2.75 -9.49 3.19
N ASN A 115 -2.47 -10.79 3.15
CA ASN A 115 -3.26 -11.78 3.89
C ASN A 115 -2.41 -12.82 4.61
N ASN A 116 -2.98 -13.39 5.67
CA ASN A 116 -2.37 -14.43 6.48
C ASN A 116 -3.37 -15.56 6.79
N LEU A 117 -3.44 -16.52 5.86
CA LEU A 117 -4.26 -17.73 5.94
C LEU A 117 -3.44 -18.97 6.26
N GLY A 118 -2.42 -18.81 7.10
CA GLY A 118 -1.45 -19.86 7.46
C GLY A 118 -0.06 -19.62 6.86
N LYS A 119 0.01 -18.80 5.80
CA LYS A 119 1.22 -18.20 5.25
C LYS A 119 0.91 -16.75 4.89
N LEU A 120 1.89 -15.85 5.02
CA LEU A 120 1.76 -14.51 4.48
C LEU A 120 1.79 -14.55 2.94
N SER A 121 0.79 -13.92 2.32
CA SER A 121 0.72 -13.74 0.88
C SER A 121 0.31 -12.32 0.53
N LEU A 122 0.91 -11.81 -0.54
CA LEU A 122 0.58 -10.52 -1.11
C LEU A 122 -0.10 -10.78 -2.45
N ASP A 123 -1.34 -10.33 -2.57
CA ASP A 123 -2.19 -10.49 -3.75
C ASP A 123 -2.67 -9.12 -4.23
N ALA A 124 -3.10 -9.02 -5.49
CA ALA A 124 -3.75 -7.84 -6.03
C ALA A 124 -5.02 -8.22 -6.78
N TYR A 125 -6.07 -7.43 -6.61
CA TYR A 125 -7.34 -7.60 -7.32
C TYR A 125 -7.66 -6.34 -8.11
N ASP A 126 -7.80 -6.46 -9.43
CA ASP A 126 -8.18 -5.37 -10.32
C ASP A 126 -9.31 -5.79 -11.28
N ILE A 127 -9.59 -4.97 -12.30
CA ILE A 127 -10.59 -5.28 -13.33
C ILE A 127 -10.26 -6.54 -14.15
N ASN A 128 -8.98 -6.91 -14.25
CA ASN A 128 -8.51 -8.11 -14.94
C ASN A 128 -8.58 -9.35 -14.04
N GLY A 129 -8.87 -9.17 -12.75
CA GLY A 129 -9.05 -10.23 -11.78
C GLY A 129 -7.93 -10.29 -10.76
N LEU A 130 -7.73 -11.50 -10.23
CA LEU A 130 -6.83 -11.75 -9.11
C LEU A 130 -5.43 -12.16 -9.57
N GLN A 131 -4.42 -11.45 -9.09
CA GLN A 131 -3.00 -11.75 -9.23
C GLN A 131 -2.47 -12.17 -7.86
N LYS A 132 -1.70 -13.26 -7.78
CA LYS A 132 -1.36 -13.91 -6.51
C LYS A 132 0.13 -14.01 -6.24
N ASP A 133 0.45 -13.93 -4.95
CA ASP A 133 1.73 -14.32 -4.33
C ASP A 133 2.98 -13.60 -4.84
N GLU A 134 2.88 -12.35 -5.27
CA GLU A 134 4.03 -11.57 -5.76
C GLU A 134 4.88 -11.00 -4.61
N LEU A 135 6.12 -10.59 -4.92
CA LEU A 135 7.00 -9.91 -3.96
C LEU A 135 6.58 -8.45 -3.73
N PHE A 136 5.99 -7.81 -4.74
CA PHE A 136 5.43 -6.48 -4.62
C PHE A 136 4.33 -6.25 -5.64
N PHE A 137 3.43 -5.32 -5.32
CA PHE A 137 2.47 -4.76 -6.27
C PHE A 137 2.44 -3.26 -6.13
N SER A 138 2.16 -2.56 -7.22
CA SER A 138 1.77 -1.15 -7.17
C SER A 138 0.47 -0.93 -7.91
N ALA A 139 -0.31 0.04 -7.45
CA ALA A 139 -1.62 0.37 -7.98
C ALA A 139 -1.72 1.87 -8.31
N GLY A 140 -2.67 2.19 -9.19
CA GLY A 140 -3.01 3.56 -9.54
C GLY A 140 -2.08 4.24 -10.53
N ASN A 141 -2.18 5.57 -10.64
CA ASN A 141 -1.57 6.35 -11.73
C ASN A 141 -0.03 6.26 -11.73
N GLY A 142 0.59 6.24 -10.55
CA GLY A 142 2.04 6.13 -10.40
C GLY A 142 2.58 4.70 -10.50
N SER A 143 1.73 3.67 -10.58
CA SER A 143 2.15 2.26 -10.57
C SER A 143 3.21 1.94 -11.63
N LYS A 144 3.04 2.43 -12.86
CA LYS A 144 4.01 2.23 -13.95
C LYS A 144 5.39 2.79 -13.61
N GLU A 145 5.45 3.98 -13.03
CA GLU A 145 6.69 4.63 -12.64
C GLU A 145 7.31 3.97 -11.39
N ILE A 146 6.48 3.59 -10.41
CA ILE A 146 6.89 2.82 -9.23
C ILE A 146 7.54 1.50 -9.65
N ASN A 147 6.85 0.72 -10.49
CA ASN A 147 7.32 -0.59 -10.97
C ASN A 147 8.64 -0.44 -11.74
N LYS A 148 8.74 0.54 -12.63
CA LYS A 148 9.97 0.83 -13.37
C LYS A 148 11.12 1.18 -12.42
N TRP A 149 10.87 2.03 -11.43
CA TRP A 149 11.88 2.49 -10.50
C TRP A 149 12.37 1.36 -9.57
N ILE A 150 11.45 0.54 -9.03
CA ILE A 150 11.79 -0.62 -8.19
C ILE A 150 12.65 -1.60 -8.98
N LYS A 151 12.22 -1.98 -10.20
CA LYS A 151 12.98 -2.90 -11.06
C LYS A 151 14.39 -2.37 -11.35
N GLN A 152 14.54 -1.08 -11.65
CA GLN A 152 15.86 -0.47 -11.83
C GLN A 152 16.72 -0.51 -10.56
N LYS A 153 16.13 -0.32 -9.38
CA LYS A 153 16.87 -0.43 -8.11
C LYS A 153 17.32 -1.85 -7.82
N LEU A 154 16.49 -2.85 -8.09
CA LEU A 154 16.85 -4.26 -7.93
C LEU A 154 18.01 -4.66 -8.87
N ILE A 155 17.96 -4.24 -10.14
CA ILE A 155 19.07 -4.43 -11.11
C ILE A 155 20.37 -3.82 -10.57
N ASN A 156 20.33 -2.59 -10.09
CA ASN A 156 21.52 -1.90 -9.56
C ASN A 156 22.09 -2.56 -8.29
N LEU A 157 21.28 -3.34 -7.56
CA LEU A 157 21.71 -4.11 -6.39
C LEU A 157 22.18 -5.53 -6.76
N ASN A 158 22.22 -5.89 -8.04
CA ASN A 158 22.43 -7.25 -8.52
C ASN A 158 21.50 -8.27 -7.85
N ARG A 159 20.22 -7.90 -7.65
CA ARG A 159 19.20 -8.77 -7.05
C ARG A 159 18.20 -9.22 -8.11
N ASP A 160 17.83 -10.49 -8.05
CA ASP A 160 16.76 -11.07 -8.86
C ASP A 160 15.40 -10.47 -8.44
N GLU A 161 14.61 -10.03 -9.40
CA GLU A 161 13.27 -9.47 -9.17
C GLU A 161 12.27 -10.50 -8.63
N ASN A 162 12.55 -11.80 -8.81
CA ASN A 162 11.68 -12.89 -8.36
C ASN A 162 12.11 -13.48 -7.00
N ASN A 163 13.24 -13.04 -6.46
CA ASN A 163 13.79 -13.61 -5.23
C ASN A 163 14.48 -12.56 -4.34
N PHE A 164 14.05 -11.29 -4.44
CA PHE A 164 14.61 -10.27 -3.57
C PHE A 164 13.98 -10.33 -2.19
N ILE A 165 14.84 -10.48 -1.18
CA ILE A 165 14.46 -10.48 0.23
C ILE A 165 14.94 -9.16 0.83
N LEU A 166 14.02 -8.33 1.31
CA LEU A 166 14.36 -7.04 1.95
C LEU A 166 14.10 -7.09 3.45
N PRO A 167 15.02 -6.57 4.28
CA PRO A 167 14.67 -6.14 5.63
C PRO A 167 13.54 -5.10 5.59
N ILE A 168 12.68 -5.12 6.60
CA ILE A 168 11.52 -4.24 6.73
C ILE A 168 11.91 -2.75 6.63
N SER A 169 13.05 -2.39 7.20
CA SER A 169 13.59 -1.04 7.16
C SER A 169 13.97 -0.57 5.75
N ASP A 170 14.54 -1.46 4.94
CA ASP A 170 14.87 -1.19 3.54
C ASP A 170 13.62 -1.17 2.67
N ALA A 171 12.64 -2.03 2.96
CA ALA A 171 11.36 -2.03 2.25
C ALA A 171 10.57 -0.73 2.48
N ILE A 172 10.58 -0.17 3.69
CA ILE A 172 9.98 1.14 3.99
C ILE A 172 10.69 2.24 3.19
N LYS A 173 12.03 2.28 3.23
CA LYS A 173 12.83 3.25 2.47
C LYS A 173 12.55 3.18 0.98
N LEU A 174 12.59 1.97 0.43
CA LEU A 174 12.33 1.71 -0.98
C LEU A 174 10.92 2.19 -1.36
N SER A 175 9.92 1.88 -0.54
CA SER A 175 8.52 2.27 -0.79
C SER A 175 8.33 3.78 -0.80
N MET A 176 8.91 4.47 0.19
CA MET A 176 8.85 5.93 0.27
C MET A 176 9.57 6.61 -0.91
N GLN A 177 10.72 6.08 -1.32
CA GLN A 177 11.46 6.60 -2.46
C GLN A 177 10.69 6.39 -3.77
N ALA A 178 10.07 5.23 -3.95
CA ALA A 178 9.25 4.93 -5.12
C ALA A 178 8.03 5.86 -5.21
N LEU A 179 7.33 6.09 -4.08
CA LEU A 179 6.17 6.97 -4.07
C LEU A 179 6.56 8.43 -4.32
N ASN A 180 7.66 8.92 -3.73
CA ASN A 180 8.17 10.26 -4.01
C ASN A 180 8.62 10.40 -5.47
N TYR A 181 9.17 9.35 -6.07
CA TYR A 181 9.53 9.33 -7.50
C TYR A 181 8.28 9.47 -8.37
N ALA A 182 7.21 8.70 -8.08
CA ALA A 182 5.93 8.84 -8.76
C ALA A 182 5.30 10.23 -8.59
N ALA A 183 5.38 10.80 -7.39
CA ALA A 183 4.85 12.13 -7.09
C ALA A 183 5.51 13.28 -7.89
N LYS A 184 6.69 13.05 -8.49
CA LYS A 184 7.36 14.02 -9.38
C LYS A 184 6.76 14.04 -10.79
N SER A 185 6.19 12.94 -11.25
CA SER A 185 5.62 12.79 -12.59
C SER A 185 4.10 12.74 -12.60
N ASP A 186 3.46 12.42 -11.47
CA ASP A 186 2.01 12.36 -11.31
C ASP A 186 1.51 13.41 -10.32
N ILE A 187 0.74 14.38 -10.83
CA ILE A 187 0.11 15.43 -10.02
C ILE A 187 -0.92 14.87 -9.02
N ASN A 188 -1.43 13.66 -9.29
CA ASN A 188 -2.42 12.98 -8.46
C ASN A 188 -1.81 12.17 -7.32
N THR A 189 -0.48 12.13 -7.23
CA THR A 189 0.25 11.47 -6.16
C THR A 189 0.94 12.51 -5.29
N GLY A 190 0.65 12.59 -3.99
CA GLY A 190 1.19 13.69 -3.16
C GLY A 190 0.58 13.92 -1.78
N GLY A 191 1.02 14.98 -1.10
CA GLY A 191 0.51 15.32 0.23
C GLY A 191 1.04 14.41 1.34
N TYR A 192 0.29 13.37 1.69
CA TYR A 192 0.61 12.45 2.78
C TYR A 192 0.42 11.00 2.36
N PHE A 193 1.12 10.09 3.05
CA PHE A 193 0.91 8.65 2.93
C PHE A 193 0.59 8.05 4.29
N ASN A 194 -0.03 6.87 4.28
CA ASN A 194 -0.21 6.02 5.44
C ASN A 194 0.45 4.65 5.18
N LEU A 195 1.07 4.05 6.19
CA LEU A 195 1.71 2.74 6.12
C LEU A 195 0.93 1.76 7.00
N GLY A 196 0.42 0.69 6.39
CA GLY A 196 -0.10 -0.48 7.08
C GLY A 196 0.89 -1.63 6.98
N ILE A 197 1.02 -2.41 8.05
CA ILE A 197 1.88 -3.61 8.06
C ILE A 197 1.11 -4.78 8.66
N LEU A 198 1.14 -5.92 7.97
CA LEU A 198 0.65 -7.20 8.45
C LEU A 198 1.83 -8.13 8.74
N SER A 199 1.88 -8.72 9.93
CA SER A 199 2.89 -9.73 10.30
C SER A 199 2.37 -11.16 10.22
N GLU A 200 3.30 -12.12 10.21
CA GLU A 200 3.01 -13.56 10.31
C GLU A 200 2.22 -13.95 11.58
N ASP A 201 2.35 -13.15 12.65
CA ASP A 201 1.63 -13.31 13.92
C ASP A 201 0.19 -12.73 13.86
N LYS A 202 -0.31 -12.37 12.66
CA LYS A 202 -1.62 -11.73 12.43
C LYS A 202 -1.81 -10.42 13.20
N LYS A 203 -0.72 -9.67 13.40
CA LYS A 203 -0.80 -8.32 13.94
C LYS A 203 -0.83 -7.34 12.78
N ILE A 204 -1.82 -6.45 12.80
CA ILE A 204 -1.89 -5.30 11.92
C ILE A 204 -1.51 -4.07 12.72
N ASN A 205 -0.62 -3.26 12.16
CA ASN A 205 -0.23 -1.98 12.72
C ASN A 205 -0.29 -0.93 11.63
N PHE A 206 -0.56 0.31 12.04
CA PHE A 206 -0.59 1.46 11.17
C PHE A 206 0.41 2.51 11.68
N SER A 207 1.13 3.15 10.78
CA SER A 207 1.93 4.32 11.13
C SER A 207 1.03 5.55 11.30
N GLU A 208 1.59 6.62 11.87
CA GLU A 208 1.05 7.95 11.62
C GLU A 208 1.22 8.35 10.14
N PHE A 209 0.46 9.34 9.71
CA PHE A 209 0.58 9.88 8.35
C PHE A 209 1.96 10.52 8.11
N GLY A 210 2.72 9.95 7.18
CA GLY A 210 3.98 10.53 6.67
C GLY A 210 3.72 11.54 5.57
N LYS A 211 4.63 12.49 5.36
CA LYS A 211 4.51 13.51 4.31
C LYS A 211 5.25 13.10 3.04
N ILE A 212 4.59 13.21 1.88
CA ILE A 212 5.21 13.10 0.55
C ILE A 212 5.75 14.48 0.19
N ASN A 213 7.01 14.56 -0.23
CA ASN A 213 7.60 15.85 -0.56
C ASN A 213 8.25 15.81 -1.95
N LYS A 214 7.46 16.30 -2.92
CA LYS A 214 7.79 16.37 -4.35
C LYS A 214 9.08 17.17 -4.63
N ASN A 215 9.39 18.13 -3.78
CA ASN A 215 10.48 19.09 -3.97
C ASN A 215 11.77 18.70 -3.25
N LEU A 216 11.83 17.58 -2.51
CA LEU A 216 13.08 17.16 -1.89
C LEU A 216 14.07 16.68 -2.94
N GLY A 217 15.30 17.20 -2.82
CA GLY A 217 16.46 16.60 -3.44
C GLY A 217 16.66 15.19 -2.90
N TYR A 218 17.34 14.34 -3.68
CA TYR A 218 17.56 12.92 -3.33
C TYR A 218 18.19 12.73 -1.93
N ARG A 219 19.12 13.60 -1.54
CA ARG A 219 19.78 13.56 -0.22
C ARG A 219 18.82 13.87 0.93
N GLU A 220 17.89 14.80 0.73
CA GLU A 220 16.91 15.19 1.77
C GLU A 220 15.80 14.14 1.87
N MET A 221 15.45 13.50 0.75
CA MET A 221 14.57 12.34 0.72
C MET A 221 15.14 11.17 1.52
N ILE A 222 16.45 10.87 1.40
CA ILE A 222 17.10 9.84 2.23
C ILE A 222 16.95 10.19 3.71
N LYS A 223 17.24 11.43 4.13
CA LYS A 223 17.09 11.86 5.53
C LYS A 223 15.65 11.73 6.04
N LEU A 224 14.66 12.05 5.21
CA LEU A 224 13.25 11.85 5.55
C LEU A 224 12.91 10.37 5.70
N CYS A 225 13.42 9.51 4.80
CA CYS A 225 13.23 8.06 4.88
C CYS A 225 13.87 7.48 6.15
N GLU A 226 15.07 7.92 6.56
CA GLU A 226 15.68 7.51 7.83
C GLU A 226 14.84 7.94 9.04
N LYS A 227 14.31 9.17 9.03
CA LYS A 227 13.46 9.67 10.12
C LYS A 227 12.17 8.85 10.27
N GLU A 228 11.48 8.60 9.16
CA GLU A 228 10.24 7.82 9.18
C GLU A 228 10.50 6.33 9.44
N LYS A 229 11.62 5.77 8.94
CA LYS A 229 12.10 4.44 9.32
C LYS A 229 12.23 4.33 10.83
N ASN A 230 12.93 5.24 11.49
CA ASN A 230 13.17 5.16 12.93
C ASN A 230 11.87 5.20 13.74
N LYS A 231 10.88 5.99 13.31
CA LYS A 231 9.55 6.01 13.95
C LYS A 231 8.81 4.69 13.78
N VAL A 232 8.88 4.09 12.59
CA VAL A 232 8.28 2.78 12.32
C VAL A 232 9.02 1.71 13.13
N GLU A 233 10.35 1.69 13.16
CA GLU A 233 11.10 0.73 13.99
C GLU A 233 10.73 0.84 15.49
N GLN A 234 10.59 2.05 16.01
CA GLN A 234 10.15 2.31 17.39
C GLN A 234 8.70 1.86 17.63
N THR A 235 7.77 2.20 16.74
CA THR A 235 6.34 1.85 16.86
C THR A 235 6.15 0.34 16.83
N PHE A 236 7.04 -0.38 16.16
CA PHE A 236 6.93 -1.81 15.90
C PHE A 236 7.83 -2.68 16.77
N ASN A 237 8.58 -2.09 17.72
CA ASN A 237 9.60 -2.78 18.53
C ASN A 237 10.58 -3.60 17.67
N VAL A 238 10.84 -3.14 16.45
CA VAL A 238 11.88 -3.69 15.58
C VAL A 238 13.16 -3.02 16.03
N ASN A 239 13.87 -3.63 16.98
CA ASN A 239 15.18 -3.13 17.42
C ASN A 239 16.05 -2.94 16.18
N SER A 240 16.51 -1.71 15.99
CA SER A 240 17.37 -1.30 14.89
C SER A 240 18.64 -2.13 14.87
N LEU A 241 19.03 -2.53 13.66
CA LEU A 241 20.37 -2.95 13.26
C LEU A 241 21.43 -1.94 13.73
N GLU A 242 21.98 -2.10 14.93
CA GLU A 242 23.24 -1.46 15.30
C GLU A 242 24.47 -2.38 15.14
N GLU A 243 24.34 -3.58 14.54
CA GLU A 243 25.50 -4.47 14.39
C GLU A 243 25.78 -5.09 13.01
N LEU A 244 25.06 -4.74 11.95
CA LEU A 244 25.44 -5.20 10.61
C LEU A 244 25.29 -4.08 9.59
N ILE A 245 26.42 -3.42 9.30
CA ILE A 245 26.95 -3.08 7.96
C ILE A 245 28.14 -2.14 8.20
N PHE A 246 29.32 -2.73 8.41
CA PHE A 246 30.59 -2.44 7.72
C PHE A 246 31.67 -3.34 8.35
N ASN A 247 31.77 -4.56 7.82
CA ASN A 247 33.04 -5.23 7.51
C ASN A 247 32.89 -5.82 6.11
#